data_AF-A6TR73-F1
#
_entry.id   AF-A6TR73-F1
#
_cell.length_a   1.000
_cell.length_b   1.000
_cell.length_c   1.000
_cell.angle_alpha   90.00
_cell.angle_beta   90.00
_cell.angle_gamma   90.00
#
_symmetry.space_group_name_H-M   'P 1'
#
loop_
_entity.id
_entity.type
_entity.pdbx_description
1 polymer ?
#
loop_
_entity_poly.entity_id
_entity_poly.type
_entity_poly.pdbx_seq_one_letter_code
_entity_poly.pdbx_strand_id
1 'polypeptide(L)'
;MWGEIVRRYIAIFLIGVIIKILDDEIDQDFYHKGHFYLEIMKHRLPYCLLFMSMAMILDPFYSFGLFTSAYALGMFRKLNLMLPSQLKSYQELLLIIFINLLLIPVWIFLHSMIIIMIIQLMDDLMDCYYDRKYGFPNLVNSFGKVEVSITILILVVISFMMSWINTLIIIPVAILINYLYSSL
;
A
#
# COMPACT_ATOMS: atom_id res chain seq x y z
N MET A 1 -22.51 8.05 11.82
CA MET A 1 -21.78 6.93 12.45
C MET A 1 -21.71 5.69 11.55
N TRP A 2 -22.71 4.80 11.47
CA TRP A 2 -22.59 3.56 10.66
C TRP A 2 -22.34 3.81 9.17
N GLY A 3 -23.04 4.77 8.57
CA GLY A 3 -22.85 5.12 7.16
C GLY A 3 -21.44 5.65 6.85
N GLU A 4 -20.80 6.36 7.78
CA GLU A 4 -19.43 6.87 7.60
C GLU A 4 -18.41 5.74 7.67
N ILE A 5 -18.61 4.77 8.57
CA ILE A 5 -17.77 3.58 8.69
C ILE A 5 -17.84 2.76 7.40
N VAL A 6 -19.05 2.52 6.88
CA VAL A 6 -19.25 1.79 5.62
C VAL A 6 -18.61 2.52 4.44
N ARG A 7 -18.83 3.85 4.33
CA ARG A 7 -18.18 4.66 3.29
C ARG A 7 -16.65 4.56 3.34
N ARG A 8 -16.07 4.67 4.53
CA ARG A 8 -14.62 4.55 4.75
C ARG A 8 -14.11 3.15 4.41
N TYR A 9 -14.83 2.11 4.81
CA TYR A 9 -14.48 0.73 4.48
C TYR A 9 -14.41 0.52 2.96
N ILE A 10 -15.43 1.00 2.23
CA ILE A 10 -15.46 0.91 0.76
C ILE A 10 -14.31 1.72 0.15
N ALA A 11 -14.04 2.93 0.63
CA ALA A 11 -12.94 3.76 0.14
C ALA A 11 -11.57 3.06 0.28
N ILE A 12 -11.29 2.52 1.46
CA ILE A 12 -10.05 1.81 1.76
C ILE A 12 -9.95 0.53 0.94
N PHE A 13 -11.05 -0.21 0.77
CA PHE A 13 -11.06 -1.40 -0.08
C PHE A 13 -10.69 -1.07 -1.53
N LEU A 14 -11.30 -0.03 -2.11
CA LEU A 14 -10.99 0.42 -3.46
C LEU A 14 -9.52 0.86 -3.60
N ILE A 15 -9.00 1.64 -2.65
CA ILE A 15 -7.60 2.09 -2.65
C ILE A 15 -6.62 0.94 -2.47
N GLY A 16 -6.91 0.00 -1.57
CA GLY A 16 -6.07 -1.18 -1.37
C GLY A 16 -5.99 -2.03 -2.63
N VAL A 17 -7.09 -2.21 -3.36
CA VAL A 17 -7.09 -2.90 -4.65
C VAL A 17 -6.21 -2.18 -5.67
N ILE A 18 -6.30 -0.85 -5.75
CA ILE A 18 -5.44 -0.05 -6.65
C ILE A 18 -3.97 -0.21 -6.29
N ILE A 19 -3.64 -0.09 -5.00
CA ILE A 19 -2.26 -0.24 -4.52
C ILE A 19 -1.73 -1.62 -4.91
N LYS A 20 -2.50 -2.69 -4.68
CA LYS A 20 -2.06 -4.06 -5.01
C LYS A 20 -1.90 -4.29 -6.52
N ILE A 21 -2.81 -3.76 -7.35
CA ILE A 21 -2.68 -3.82 -8.82
C ILE A 21 -1.41 -3.10 -9.29
N LEU A 22 -1.09 -1.94 -8.71
CA LEU A 22 0.10 -1.17 -9.07
C LEU A 22 1.39 -1.86 -8.61
N ASP A 23 1.39 -2.45 -7.41
CA ASP A 23 2.49 -3.23 -6.86
C ASP A 23 2.83 -4.42 -7.79
N ASP A 24 1.82 -5.22 -8.13
CA ASP A 24 1.93 -6.33 -9.08
C ASP A 24 2.43 -5.90 -10.48
N GLU A 25 2.03 -4.72 -10.96
CA GLU A 25 2.49 -4.18 -12.24
C GLU A 25 3.99 -3.86 -12.20
N ILE A 26 4.45 -3.24 -11.11
CA ILE A 26 5.85 -2.85 -10.92
C ILE A 26 6.73 -4.09 -10.80
N ASP A 27 6.29 -5.08 -10.03
CA ASP A 27 7.04 -6.31 -9.79
C ASP A 27 6.90 -7.35 -10.91
N GLN A 28 5.99 -7.11 -11.87
CA GLN A 28 5.70 -8.01 -12.99
C GLN A 28 5.19 -9.40 -12.56
N ASP A 29 4.63 -9.52 -11.35
CA ASP A 29 4.21 -10.78 -10.73
C ASP A 29 2.87 -11.35 -11.26
N PHE A 30 2.31 -10.74 -12.32
CA PHE A 30 1.03 -11.16 -12.91
C PHE A 30 1.12 -12.29 -13.93
N TYR A 31 2.32 -12.63 -14.45
CA TYR A 31 2.47 -13.65 -15.50
C TYR A 31 2.12 -15.08 -15.05
N HIS A 32 2.07 -15.34 -13.75
CA HIS A 32 1.78 -16.66 -13.18
C HIS A 32 0.34 -16.84 -12.71
N LYS A 33 -0.50 -15.80 -12.86
CA LYS A 33 -1.90 -15.77 -12.37
C LYS A 33 -2.91 -16.19 -13.45
N GLY A 34 -4.15 -16.44 -13.04
CA GLY A 34 -5.21 -16.95 -13.91
C GLY A 34 -5.58 -16.04 -15.09
N HIS A 35 -6.22 -16.62 -16.11
CA HIS A 35 -6.60 -15.93 -17.35
C HIS A 35 -7.45 -14.67 -17.12
N PHE A 36 -8.36 -14.73 -16.14
CA PHE A 36 -9.22 -13.62 -15.74
C PHE A 36 -8.41 -12.45 -15.15
N TYR A 37 -7.42 -12.76 -14.33
CA TYR A 37 -6.54 -11.75 -13.74
C TYR A 37 -5.71 -11.01 -14.80
N LEU A 38 -5.22 -11.73 -15.81
CA LEU A 38 -4.52 -11.14 -16.95
C LEU A 38 -5.40 -10.18 -17.76
N GLU A 39 -6.70 -10.47 -17.91
CA GLU A 39 -7.64 -9.57 -18.57
C GLU A 39 -7.88 -8.27 -17.79
N ILE A 40 -7.96 -8.37 -16.46
CA ILE A 40 -8.01 -7.19 -15.57
C ILE A 40 -6.74 -6.37 -15.74
N MET A 41 -5.57 -7.01 -15.68
CA MET A 41 -4.28 -6.32 -15.81
C MET A 41 -4.13 -5.62 -17.16
N LYS A 42 -4.71 -6.16 -18.25
CA LYS A 42 -4.71 -5.51 -19.57
C LYS A 42 -5.49 -4.18 -19.59
N HIS A 43 -6.53 -4.05 -18.77
CA HIS A 43 -7.41 -2.88 -18.71
C HIS A 43 -7.33 -2.17 -17.35
N ARG A 44 -6.23 -2.35 -16.62
CA ARG A 44 -6.08 -1.86 -15.25
C ARG A 44 -6.23 -0.36 -15.11
N LEU A 45 -5.67 0.43 -16.03
CA LEU A 45 -5.65 1.89 -15.94
C LEU A 45 -7.06 2.51 -15.77
N PRO A 46 -8.05 2.24 -16.66
CA PRO A 46 -9.39 2.80 -16.49
C PRO A 46 -10.07 2.33 -15.20
N TYR A 47 -9.88 1.07 -14.77
CA TYR A 47 -10.43 0.58 -13.51
C TYR A 47 -9.79 1.27 -12.30
N CYS A 48 -8.46 1.43 -12.28
CA CYS A 48 -7.76 2.13 -11.21
C CYS A 48 -8.21 3.60 -11.12
N LEU A 49 -8.36 4.30 -12.25
CA LEU A 49 -8.85 5.68 -12.27
C LEU A 49 -10.29 5.79 -11.74
N LEU A 50 -11.16 4.86 -12.14
CA LEU A 50 -12.54 4.81 -11.65
C LEU A 50 -12.58 4.57 -10.14
N PHE A 51 -11.88 3.54 -9.65
CA PHE A 51 -11.83 3.21 -8.23
C PHE A 51 -11.20 4.32 -7.40
N MET A 52 -10.16 4.98 -7.92
CA MET A 52 -9.52 6.12 -7.27
C MET A 52 -10.52 7.27 -7.13
N SER A 53 -11.24 7.59 -8.20
CA SER A 53 -12.25 8.66 -8.19
C SER A 53 -13.36 8.38 -7.17
N MET A 54 -13.84 7.14 -7.10
CA MET A 54 -14.87 6.72 -6.13
C MET A 54 -14.34 6.78 -4.69
N ALA A 55 -13.14 6.28 -4.45
CA ALA A 55 -12.52 6.30 -3.12
C ALA A 55 -12.32 7.73 -2.60
N MET A 56 -11.86 8.64 -3.47
CA MET A 56 -11.68 10.06 -3.12
C MET A 56 -12.99 10.76 -2.75
N ILE A 57 -14.12 10.40 -3.39
CA ILE A 57 -15.44 10.92 -3.01
C ILE A 57 -15.88 10.37 -1.65
N LEU A 58 -15.56 9.10 -1.37
CA LEU A 58 -15.99 8.42 -0.15
C LEU A 58 -15.20 8.86 1.07
N ASP A 59 -13.86 8.87 0.99
CA ASP A 59 -12.95 9.35 2.05
C ASP A 59 -11.67 9.94 1.43
N PRO A 60 -11.63 11.26 1.16
CA PRO A 60 -10.52 11.87 0.44
C PRO A 60 -9.21 11.82 1.22
N PHE A 61 -9.24 11.99 2.54
CA PHE A 61 -8.02 12.11 3.34
C PHE A 61 -7.31 10.77 3.48
N TYR A 62 -8.03 9.70 3.82
CA TYR A 62 -7.40 8.38 3.93
C TYR A 62 -7.08 7.79 2.55
N SER A 63 -7.91 8.02 1.54
CA SER A 63 -7.61 7.55 0.18
C SER A 63 -6.35 8.18 -0.36
N PHE A 64 -6.20 9.50 -0.21
CA PHE A 64 -4.99 10.22 -0.62
C PHE A 64 -3.77 9.84 0.22
N GLY A 65 -3.94 9.77 1.55
CA GLY A 65 -2.86 9.44 2.47
C GLY A 65 -2.30 8.05 2.23
N LEU A 66 -3.16 7.02 2.13
CA LEU A 66 -2.72 5.64 1.89
C LEU A 66 -2.06 5.49 0.53
N PHE A 67 -2.68 6.04 -0.53
CA PHE A 67 -2.13 5.94 -1.89
C PHE A 67 -0.76 6.60 -2.00
N THR A 68 -0.62 7.83 -1.50
CA THR A 68 0.67 8.53 -1.57
C THR A 68 1.72 7.96 -0.63
N SER A 69 1.31 7.37 0.51
CA SER A 69 2.22 6.65 1.40
C SER A 69 2.76 5.37 0.74
N ALA A 70 1.92 4.62 0.03
CA ALA A 70 2.34 3.48 -0.79
C ALA A 70 3.35 3.89 -1.86
N TYR A 71 3.05 4.97 -2.58
CA TYR A 71 3.97 5.53 -3.57
C TYR A 71 5.32 5.95 -2.96
N ALA A 72 5.28 6.68 -1.85
CA ALA A 72 6.47 7.16 -1.14
C ALA A 72 7.36 6.02 -0.64
N LEU A 73 6.77 5.01 0.02
CA LEU A 73 7.50 3.89 0.57
C LEU A 73 8.03 2.94 -0.51
N GLY A 74 7.27 2.73 -1.60
CA GLY A 74 7.71 1.93 -2.74
C GLY A 74 8.99 2.48 -3.40
N MET A 75 9.18 3.80 -3.41
CA MET A 75 10.40 4.44 -3.95
C MET A 75 11.62 4.35 -3.03
N PHE A 76 11.46 3.99 -1.75
CA PHE A 76 12.53 4.11 -0.75
C PHE A 76 13.73 3.19 -1.04
N ARG A 77 13.51 2.06 -1.73
CA ARG A 77 14.57 1.10 -2.06
C ARG A 77 15.53 1.61 -3.15
N LYS A 78 15.14 2.58 -3.99
CA LYS A 78 15.94 3.07 -5.14
C LYS A 78 15.96 4.60 -5.24
N LEU A 79 16.39 5.29 -4.18
CA LEU A 79 16.35 6.75 -4.07
C LEU A 79 17.04 7.54 -5.21
N ASN A 80 18.07 6.97 -5.84
CA ASN A 80 18.83 7.62 -6.91
C ASN A 80 18.39 7.23 -8.33
N LEU A 81 17.35 6.41 -8.48
CA LEU A 81 16.81 6.06 -9.79
C LEU A 81 16.18 7.30 -10.44
N MET A 82 16.43 7.48 -11.73
CA MET A 82 15.80 8.54 -12.52
C MET A 82 14.45 8.04 -13.03
N LEU A 83 13.38 8.75 -12.68
CA LEU A 83 11.99 8.40 -13.01
C LEU A 83 11.56 9.03 -14.35
N PRO A 84 10.42 8.60 -14.94
CA PRO A 84 9.91 9.16 -16.21
C PRO A 84 9.68 10.68 -16.19
N SER A 85 9.49 11.26 -15.01
CA SER A 85 9.41 12.71 -14.78
C SER A 85 10.75 13.45 -14.97
N GLN A 86 11.85 12.72 -15.19
CA GLN A 86 13.23 13.19 -15.18
C GLN A 86 13.75 13.61 -13.80
N LEU A 87 12.98 13.37 -12.74
CA LEU A 87 13.42 13.58 -11.36
C LEU A 87 14.03 12.30 -10.79
N LYS A 88 14.91 12.45 -9.80
CA LYS A 88 15.39 11.33 -8.99
C LYS A 88 14.29 10.93 -7.99
N SER A 89 14.20 9.65 -7.64
CA SER A 89 13.17 9.15 -6.71
C SER A 89 13.12 9.89 -5.37
N TYR A 90 14.26 10.32 -4.81
CA TYR A 90 14.23 11.14 -3.59
C TYR A 90 13.59 12.53 -3.80
N GLN A 91 13.68 13.12 -4.99
CA GLN A 91 13.09 14.43 -5.29
C GLN A 91 11.58 14.31 -5.37
N GLU A 92 11.07 13.27 -6.03
CA GLU A 92 9.63 12.97 -6.02
C GLU A 92 9.12 12.62 -4.64
N LEU A 93 9.87 11.82 -3.87
CA LEU A 93 9.52 11.51 -2.49
C LEU A 93 9.34 12.78 -1.64
N LEU A 94 10.29 13.73 -1.73
CA LEU A 94 10.19 15.01 -1.02
C LEU A 94 8.98 15.83 -1.48
N LEU A 95 8.70 15.85 -2.78
CA LEU A 95 7.55 16.54 -3.35
C LEU A 95 6.24 15.93 -2.82
N ILE A 96 6.13 14.60 -2.79
CA ILE A 96 4.96 13.89 -2.28
C ILE A 96 4.77 14.12 -0.78
N ILE A 97 5.84 14.11 0.01
CA ILE A 97 5.79 14.45 1.44
C ILE A 97 5.27 15.89 1.60
N PHE A 98 5.81 16.84 0.84
CA PHE A 98 5.39 18.24 0.90
C PHE A 98 3.92 18.41 0.52
N ILE A 99 3.46 17.76 -0.55
CA ILE A 99 2.06 17.79 -0.96
C ILE A 99 1.15 17.21 0.13
N ASN A 100 1.53 16.09 0.76
CA ASN A 100 0.74 15.51 1.84
C ASN A 100 0.61 16.44 3.04
N LEU A 101 1.71 17.07 3.45
CA LEU A 101 1.71 18.01 4.57
C LEU A 101 0.83 19.25 4.30
N LEU A 102 0.61 19.61 3.03
CA LEU A 102 -0.28 20.70 2.64
C LEU A 102 -1.75 20.28 2.51
N LEU A 103 -2.02 19.10 1.97
CA LEU A 103 -3.38 18.70 1.57
C LEU A 103 -4.13 17.92 2.64
N ILE A 104 -3.43 17.17 3.50
CA ILE A 104 -4.06 16.33 4.51
C ILE A 104 -3.47 16.61 5.90
N PRO A 105 -4.26 16.38 6.96
CA PRO A 105 -3.73 16.53 8.31
C PRO A 105 -2.53 15.63 8.58
N VAL A 106 -1.49 16.17 9.21
CA VAL A 106 -0.22 15.48 9.46
C VAL A 106 -0.41 14.14 10.17
N TRP A 107 -1.36 14.06 11.12
CA TRP A 107 -1.65 12.82 11.82
C TRP A 107 -2.25 11.73 10.91
N ILE A 108 -3.04 12.08 9.89
CA ILE A 108 -3.57 11.13 8.91
C ILE A 108 -2.43 10.64 8.00
N PHE A 109 -1.55 11.54 7.57
CA PHE A 109 -0.39 11.19 6.76
C PHE A 109 0.55 10.24 7.49
N LEU A 110 0.94 10.57 8.73
CA LEU A 110 1.80 9.71 9.55
C LEU A 110 1.14 8.35 9.83
N HIS A 111 -0.16 8.33 10.12
CA HIS A 111 -0.90 7.07 10.31
C HIS A 111 -0.92 6.23 9.03
N SER A 112 -1.12 6.85 7.88
CA SER A 112 -1.10 6.19 6.57
C SER A 112 0.28 5.61 6.26
N MET A 113 1.36 6.34 6.52
CA MET A 113 2.74 5.86 6.35
C MET A 113 3.01 4.63 7.23
N ILE A 114 2.60 4.66 8.49
CA ILE A 114 2.75 3.52 9.41
C ILE A 114 1.94 2.31 8.92
N ILE A 115 0.69 2.51 8.50
CA ILE A 115 -0.17 1.43 8.00
C ILE A 115 0.39 0.79 6.74
N ILE A 116 0.82 1.58 5.75
CA ILE A 116 1.43 1.04 4.55
C ILE A 116 2.73 0.29 4.89
N MET A 117 3.56 0.82 5.80
CA MET A 117 4.76 0.12 6.25
C MET A 117 4.43 -1.23 6.90
N ILE A 118 3.37 -1.31 7.72
CA ILE A 118 2.88 -2.58 8.28
C ILE A 118 2.52 -3.54 7.16
N ILE A 119 1.72 -3.10 6.18
CA ILE A 119 1.26 -3.93 5.07
C ILE A 119 2.45 -4.46 4.26
N GLN A 120 3.40 -3.59 3.90
CA GLN A 120 4.61 -4.00 3.16
C GLN A 120 5.47 -5.01 3.94
N LEU A 121 5.63 -4.82 5.25
CA LEU A 121 6.38 -5.78 6.09
C LEU A 121 5.63 -7.11 6.25
N MET A 122 4.29 -7.09 6.26
CA MET A 122 3.47 -8.30 6.28
C MET A 122 3.60 -9.06 4.96
N ASP A 123 3.56 -8.37 3.82
CA ASP A 123 3.79 -8.96 2.50
C ASP A 123 5.21 -9.56 2.42
N ASP A 124 6.24 -8.81 2.84
CA ASP A 124 7.63 -9.31 2.94
C ASP A 124 7.72 -10.59 3.82
N LEU A 125 6.95 -10.72 4.92
CA LEU A 125 6.92 -11.93 5.74
C LEU A 125 6.27 -13.12 5.03
N MET A 126 5.18 -12.88 4.30
CA MET A 126 4.45 -13.92 3.56
C MET A 126 5.29 -14.44 2.39
N ASP A 127 5.94 -13.52 1.66
CA ASP A 127 6.64 -13.83 0.41
C ASP A 127 8.12 -14.18 0.58
N CYS A 128 8.63 -14.19 1.82
CA CYS A 128 10.05 -14.39 2.13
C CYS A 128 10.70 -15.62 1.44
N TYR A 129 9.98 -16.73 1.30
CA TYR A 129 10.50 -17.93 0.62
C TYR A 129 10.54 -17.77 -0.91
N TYR A 130 9.52 -17.15 -1.49
CA TYR A 130 9.45 -16.87 -2.92
C TYR A 130 10.55 -15.88 -3.29
N ASP A 131 10.66 -14.76 -2.57
CA ASP A 131 11.64 -13.72 -2.84
C ASP A 131 13.07 -14.22 -2.69
N ARG A 132 13.33 -15.06 -1.69
CA ARG A 132 14.65 -15.67 -1.51
C ARG A 132 15.01 -16.58 -2.68
N LYS A 133 14.03 -17.28 -3.27
CA LYS A 133 14.24 -18.19 -4.39
C LYS A 133 14.52 -17.43 -5.70
N TYR A 134 13.85 -16.31 -5.93
CA TYR A 134 13.96 -15.51 -7.16
C TYR A 134 14.91 -14.31 -7.05
N GLY A 135 15.47 -14.05 -5.87
CA GLY A 135 16.43 -12.98 -5.63
C GLY A 135 15.79 -11.59 -5.49
N PHE A 136 14.50 -11.53 -5.20
CA PHE A 136 13.81 -10.26 -4.97
C PHE A 136 14.21 -9.66 -3.61
N PRO A 137 14.34 -8.32 -3.53
CA PRO A 137 14.67 -7.65 -2.28
C PRO A 137 13.50 -7.80 -1.30
N ASN A 138 13.80 -8.24 -0.08
CA ASN A 138 12.81 -8.44 0.98
C ASN A 138 13.47 -8.16 2.33
N LEU A 139 12.83 -7.36 3.18
CA LEU A 139 13.42 -6.94 4.46
C LEU A 139 13.59 -8.11 5.43
N VAL A 140 12.76 -9.14 5.34
CA VAL A 140 12.87 -10.37 6.13
C VAL A 140 14.13 -11.15 5.76
N ASN A 141 14.52 -11.14 4.49
CA ASN A 141 15.76 -11.78 4.04
C ASN A 141 17.01 -11.03 4.51
N SER A 142 16.90 -9.72 4.76
CA SER A 142 18.02 -8.87 5.21
C SER A 142 18.15 -8.78 6.73
N PHE A 143 17.03 -8.65 7.45
CA PHE A 143 17.01 -8.43 8.90
C PHE A 143 16.64 -9.66 9.72
N GLY A 144 15.93 -10.63 9.12
CA GLY A 144 15.41 -11.81 9.81
C GLY A 144 13.92 -11.75 10.10
N LYS A 145 13.31 -12.94 10.24
CA LYS A 145 11.86 -13.10 10.47
C LYS A 145 11.42 -12.54 11.81
N VAL A 146 12.24 -12.66 12.84
CA VAL A 146 11.90 -12.27 14.21
C VAL A 146 11.90 -10.75 14.33
N GLU A 147 12.94 -10.10 13.80
CA GLU A 147 13.17 -8.67 13.79
C GLU A 147 12.04 -7.94 13.05
N VAL A 148 11.66 -8.44 11.87
CA VAL A 148 10.55 -7.88 11.11
C VAL A 148 9.22 -8.09 11.82
N SER A 149 8.98 -9.27 12.42
CA SER A 149 7.74 -9.54 13.17
C SER A 149 7.58 -8.63 14.39
N ILE A 150 8.67 -8.39 15.13
CA ILE A 150 8.68 -7.44 16.27
C ILE A 150 8.42 -6.02 15.77
N THR A 151 9.02 -5.62 14.64
CA THR A 151 8.81 -4.29 14.05
C THR A 151 7.34 -4.09 13.66
N ILE A 152 6.71 -5.08 13.03
CA ILE A 152 5.28 -5.05 12.72
C ILE A 152 4.46 -4.87 13.99
N LEU A 153 4.74 -5.65 15.05
CA LEU A 153 4.01 -5.55 16.32
C LEU A 153 4.10 -4.14 16.92
N ILE A 154 5.30 -3.55 16.94
CA ILE A 154 5.51 -2.18 17.43
C ILE A 154 4.71 -1.18 16.59
N LEU A 155 4.79 -1.27 15.25
CA LEU A 155 4.07 -0.38 14.35
C LEU A 155 2.54 -0.51 14.50
N VAL A 156 2.02 -1.74 14.69
CA VAL A 156 0.60 -1.98 14.96
C VAL A 156 0.18 -1.29 16.25
N VAL A 157 0.95 -1.41 17.34
CA VAL A 157 0.66 -0.72 18.61
C VAL A 157 0.65 0.80 18.42
N ILE A 158 1.65 1.37 17.74
CA ILE A 158 1.70 2.81 17.44
C ILE A 158 0.48 3.23 16.60
N SER A 159 0.13 2.45 15.59
CA SER A 159 -1.03 2.70 14.73
C SER A 159 -2.34 2.74 15.53
N PHE A 160 -2.54 1.79 16.46
CA PHE A 160 -3.69 1.77 17.36
C PHE A 160 -3.72 2.99 18.29
N MET A 161 -2.57 3.41 18.81
CA MET A 161 -2.46 4.61 19.66
C MET A 161 -2.81 5.89 18.89
N MET A 162 -2.51 5.94 17.59
CA MET A 162 -2.85 7.09 16.74
C MET A 162 -4.32 7.09 16.33
N SER A 163 -4.85 5.97 15.85
CA SER A 163 -6.24 5.90 15.37
C SER A 163 -6.81 4.48 15.36
N TRP A 164 -7.24 4.02 16.53
CA TRP A 164 -7.77 2.65 16.72
C TRP A 164 -8.89 2.27 15.73
N ILE A 165 -9.84 3.17 15.46
CA ILE A 165 -10.95 2.89 14.52
C ILE A 165 -10.42 2.64 13.11
N ASN A 166 -9.53 3.50 12.62
CA ASN A 166 -9.02 3.39 11.26
C ASN A 166 -8.08 2.20 11.12
N THR A 167 -7.28 1.90 12.15
CA THR A 167 -6.44 0.69 12.18
C THR A 167 -7.30 -0.58 12.12
N LEU A 168 -8.41 -0.64 12.86
CA LEU A 168 -9.35 -1.77 12.82
C LEU A 168 -10.09 -1.91 11.48
N ILE A 169 -10.20 -0.84 10.70
CA ILE A 169 -10.78 -0.92 9.35
C ILE A 169 -9.72 -1.33 8.34
N ILE A 170 -8.57 -0.66 8.32
CA ILE A 170 -7.59 -0.81 7.23
C ILE A 170 -6.88 -2.16 7.27
N ILE A 171 -6.44 -2.63 8.44
CA ILE A 171 -5.68 -3.89 8.53
C ILE A 171 -6.53 -5.09 8.06
N PRO A 172 -7.77 -5.30 8.55
CA PRO A 172 -8.60 -6.40 8.05
C PRO A 172 -8.93 -6.29 6.57
N VAL A 173 -9.12 -5.06 6.04
CA VAL A 173 -9.33 -4.86 4.60
C VAL A 173 -8.10 -5.25 3.80
N ALA A 174 -6.89 -4.89 4.25
CA ALA A 174 -5.65 -5.30 3.59
C ALA A 174 -5.51 -6.82 3.56
N ILE A 175 -5.78 -7.50 4.68
CA ILE A 175 -5.78 -8.97 4.75
C ILE A 175 -6.82 -9.57 3.79
N LEU A 176 -8.03 -9.02 3.76
CA LEU A 176 -9.10 -9.46 2.85
C LEU A 176 -8.68 -9.33 1.39
N ILE A 177 -8.05 -8.21 1.01
CA ILE A 177 -7.57 -7.97 -0.36
C ILE A 177 -6.51 -9.02 -0.72
N ASN A 178 -5.51 -9.22 0.14
CA ASN A 178 -4.48 -10.23 -0.10
C ASN A 178 -5.07 -11.64 -0.23
N TYR A 179 -6.06 -11.99 0.60
CA TYR A 179 -6.77 -13.27 0.50
C TYR A 179 -7.50 -13.42 -0.84
N LEU A 180 -8.29 -12.41 -1.24
CA LEU A 180 -8.99 -12.43 -2.53
C LEU A 180 -8.00 -12.56 -3.70
N TYR A 181 -6.86 -11.88 -3.62
CA TYR A 181 -5.83 -11.93 -4.63
C TYR A 181 -5.14 -13.27 -4.74
N SER A 182 -4.89 -13.94 -3.61
CA SER A 182 -4.30 -15.28 -3.60
C SER A 182 -5.21 -16.36 -4.21
N SER A 183 -6.51 -16.06 -4.35
CA SER A 183 -7.52 -16.97 -4.90
C SER A 183 -7.79 -16.80 -6.40
N LEU A 184 -7.18 -15.79 -7.05
CA LEU A 184 -7.33 -15.44 -8.47
C LEU A 184 -6.14 -15.91 -9.32
#